data_AF-A8F6H8-F1
#
_entry.id   AF-A8F6H8-F1
#
_cell.length_a   1.000
_cell.length_b   1.000
_cell.length_c   1.000
_cell.angle_alpha   90.00
_cell.angle_beta   90.00
_cell.angle_gamma   90.00
#
_symmetry.space_group_name_H-M   'P 1'
#
loop_
_entity.id
_entity.type
_entity.pdbx_description
1 polymer ?
#
loop_
_entity_poly.entity_id
_entity_poly.type
_entity_poly.pdbx_seq_one_letter_code
_entity_poly.pdbx_strand_id
1 'polypeptide(L)'
;MMHNLDFECMKIAQEILTSSTDKDKLENNLRKALGVLQEDGIYAMFLWLEDKDKTVREKLTGLLNEPEIKRYLLNDSERFDEDFAILCRNLVEVAKDIDKLLFMKRIIERALIYALYHAKIG
;
A
#
# COMPACT_ATOMS: atom_id res chain seq x y z
N MET A 1 -14.00 -10.48 17.19
CA MET A 1 -14.45 -10.85 15.83
C MET A 1 -13.18 -11.09 15.03
N MET A 2 -13.04 -12.20 14.31
CA MET A 2 -11.82 -12.46 13.54
C MET A 2 -11.79 -11.48 12.36
N HIS A 3 -10.93 -10.47 12.42
CA HIS A 3 -10.85 -9.47 11.38
C HIS A 3 -10.13 -10.04 10.16
N ASN A 4 -10.77 -9.98 9.00
CA ASN A 4 -10.20 -10.52 7.77
C ASN A 4 -9.33 -9.46 7.10
N LEU A 5 -8.00 -9.59 7.21
CA LEU A 5 -7.06 -8.66 6.56
C LEU A 5 -7.20 -8.65 5.03
N ASP A 6 -7.69 -9.74 4.44
CA ASP A 6 -7.97 -9.81 3.02
C ASP A 6 -9.15 -8.92 2.61
N PHE A 7 -10.14 -8.72 3.51
CA PHE A 7 -11.24 -7.79 3.29
C PHE A 7 -10.73 -6.34 3.17
N GLU A 8 -9.78 -5.93 4.02
CA GLU A 8 -9.18 -4.58 3.91
C GLU A 8 -8.41 -4.41 2.59
N CYS A 9 -7.72 -5.46 2.14
CA CYS A 9 -7.05 -5.47 0.84
C CYS A 9 -8.06 -5.33 -0.32
N MET A 10 -9.22 -6.01 -0.25
CA MET A 10 -10.27 -5.90 -1.25
C MET A 10 -10.93 -4.51 -1.27
N LYS A 11 -11.19 -3.94 -0.09
CA LYS A 11 -11.79 -2.62 0.08
C LYS A 11 -10.89 -1.56 -0.55
N ILE A 12 -9.61 -1.53 -0.18
CA ILE A 12 -8.70 -0.50 -0.71
C ILE A 12 -8.47 -0.66 -2.21
N ALA A 13 -8.45 -1.89 -2.73
CA ALA A 13 -8.34 -2.14 -4.16
C ALA A 13 -9.50 -1.51 -4.95
N GLN A 14 -10.73 -1.56 -4.42
CA GLN A 14 -11.88 -0.89 -5.02
C GLN A 14 -11.74 0.64 -4.95
N GLU A 15 -11.30 1.17 -3.81
CA GLU A 15 -11.09 2.61 -3.65
C GLU A 15 -10.00 3.17 -4.57
N ILE A 16 -8.94 2.40 -4.83
CA ILE A 16 -7.90 2.77 -5.79
C ILE A 16 -8.51 2.98 -7.18
N LEU A 17 -9.37 2.05 -7.63
CA LEU A 17 -10.02 2.19 -8.93
C LEU A 17 -10.96 3.37 -9.02
N THR A 18 -11.81 3.59 -8.02
CA THR A 18 -12.80 4.67 -8.05
C THR A 18 -12.15 6.05 -7.96
N SER A 19 -10.90 6.12 -7.50
CA SER A 19 -10.12 7.35 -7.42
C SER A 19 -9.38 7.74 -8.70
N SER A 20 -9.24 6.84 -9.68
CA SER A 20 -8.59 7.14 -10.97
C SER A 20 -9.61 7.40 -12.07
N THR A 21 -9.37 8.43 -12.88
CA THR A 21 -10.11 8.72 -14.11
C THR A 21 -9.48 8.10 -15.36
N ASP A 22 -8.19 7.71 -15.28
CA ASP A 22 -7.43 7.10 -16.37
C ASP A 22 -7.04 5.67 -15.98
N LYS A 23 -7.78 4.71 -16.54
CA LYS A 23 -7.65 3.29 -16.20
C LYS A 23 -6.39 2.66 -16.77
N ASP A 24 -6.01 3.02 -18.00
CA ASP A 24 -4.82 2.48 -18.66
C ASP A 24 -3.56 2.93 -17.92
N LYS A 25 -3.51 4.21 -17.53
CA LYS A 25 -2.41 4.74 -16.70
C LYS A 25 -2.39 4.07 -15.33
N LEU A 26 -3.55 3.91 -14.68
CA LEU A 26 -3.64 3.22 -13.40
C LEU A 26 -3.13 1.78 -13.50
N GLU A 27 -3.59 1.01 -14.48
CA GLU A 27 -3.15 -0.38 -14.67
C GLU A 27 -1.62 -0.45 -14.86
N ASN A 28 -1.06 0.40 -15.72
CA ASN A 28 0.38 0.48 -15.95
C ASN A 28 1.15 0.83 -14.67
N ASN A 29 0.63 1.79 -13.89
CA ASN A 29 1.23 2.19 -12.63
C ASN A 29 1.19 1.07 -11.59
N LEU A 30 0.06 0.39 -11.44
CA LEU A 30 -0.10 -0.76 -10.54
C LEU A 30 0.87 -1.89 -10.89
N ARG A 31 1.03 -2.21 -12.18
CA ARG A 31 2.00 -3.24 -12.64
C ARG A 31 3.42 -2.86 -12.29
N LYS A 32 3.81 -1.61 -12.53
CA LYS A 32 5.17 -1.12 -12.24
C LYS A 32 5.44 -1.07 -10.73
N ALA A 33 4.51 -0.55 -9.95
CA ALA A 33 4.62 -0.52 -8.48
C ALA A 33 4.74 -1.93 -7.89
N LEU A 34 3.95 -2.89 -8.40
CA LEU A 34 4.06 -4.29 -8.00
C LEU A 34 5.43 -4.89 -8.36
N GLY A 35 5.97 -4.58 -9.55
CA GLY A 35 7.32 -4.98 -9.94
C GLY A 35 8.39 -4.42 -9.00
N VAL A 36 8.34 -3.10 -8.72
CA VAL A 36 9.28 -2.45 -7.78
C VAL A 36 9.16 -3.05 -6.38
N LEU A 37 7.95 -3.35 -5.90
CA LEU A 37 7.74 -4.02 -4.60
C LEU A 37 8.41 -5.40 -4.54
N GLN A 38 8.31 -6.16 -5.63
CA GLN A 38 8.83 -7.52 -5.71
C GLN A 38 10.35 -7.55 -5.77
N GLU A 39 10.95 -6.71 -6.62
CA GLU A 39 12.40 -6.69 -6.89
C GLU A 39 13.17 -5.80 -5.90
N ASP A 40 12.70 -4.59 -5.63
CA ASP A 40 13.43 -3.55 -4.89
C ASP A 40 12.88 -3.29 -3.48
N GLY A 41 11.66 -3.76 -3.19
CA GLY A 41 11.05 -3.75 -1.86
C GLY A 41 10.14 -2.55 -1.56
N ILE A 42 9.65 -2.52 -0.32
CA ILE A 42 8.61 -1.59 0.16
C ILE A 42 9.01 -0.12 -0.01
N TYR A 43 10.22 0.23 0.43
CA TYR A 43 10.65 1.62 0.44
C TYR A 43 10.78 2.18 -0.99
N ALA A 44 11.40 1.42 -1.90
CA ALA A 44 11.53 1.78 -3.30
C ALA A 44 10.15 1.96 -3.97
N MET A 45 9.19 1.08 -3.66
CA MET A 45 7.85 1.16 -4.21
C MET A 45 7.11 2.43 -3.77
N PHE A 46 7.18 2.81 -2.50
CA PHE A 46 6.57 4.07 -2.03
C PHE A 46 7.23 5.31 -2.63
N LEU A 47 8.56 5.30 -2.81
CA LEU A 47 9.28 6.38 -3.50
C LEU A 47 8.85 6.50 -4.96
N TRP A 48 8.69 5.37 -5.63
CA TRP A 48 8.22 5.32 -7.01
C TRP A 48 6.79 5.85 -7.15
N LEU A 49 5.89 5.46 -6.23
CA LEU A 49 4.51 5.95 -6.25
C LEU A 49 4.39 7.43 -5.89
N GLU A 50 5.23 7.97 -5.00
CA GLU A 50 5.21 9.42 -4.71
C GLU A 50 5.44 10.24 -5.99
N ASP A 51 6.34 9.79 -6.87
CA ASP A 51 6.62 10.45 -8.15
C ASP A 51 5.58 10.12 -9.24
N LYS A 52 5.10 8.86 -9.32
CA LYS A 52 4.28 8.39 -10.45
C LYS A 52 2.79 8.34 -10.22
N ASP A 53 2.36 8.10 -8.98
CA ASP A 53 0.95 7.89 -8.63
C ASP A 53 0.68 8.15 -7.14
N LYS A 54 0.63 9.44 -6.78
CA LYS A 54 0.40 9.89 -5.41
C LYS A 54 -0.93 9.39 -4.85
N THR A 55 -1.95 9.23 -5.68
CA THR A 55 -3.27 8.73 -5.28
C THR A 55 -3.19 7.27 -4.83
N VAL A 56 -2.54 6.39 -5.61
CA VAL A 56 -2.32 4.99 -5.19
C VAL A 56 -1.50 4.94 -3.90
N ARG A 57 -0.46 5.76 -3.78
CA ARG A 57 0.34 5.87 -2.55
C ARG A 57 -0.52 6.23 -1.34
N GLU A 58 -1.38 7.25 -1.45
CA GLU A 58 -2.29 7.69 -0.37
C GLU A 58 -3.24 6.57 0.06
N LYS A 59 -3.81 5.85 -0.91
CA LYS A 59 -4.66 4.70 -0.63
C LYS A 59 -3.92 3.59 0.10
N LEU A 60 -2.70 3.27 -0.30
CA LEU A 60 -1.88 2.29 0.41
C LEU A 60 -1.50 2.78 1.82
N THR A 61 -1.20 4.06 2.01
CA THR A 61 -1.01 4.65 3.34
C THR A 61 -2.28 4.52 4.20
N GLY A 62 -3.45 4.73 3.61
CA GLY A 62 -4.75 4.50 4.25
C GLY A 62 -4.92 3.05 4.71
N LEU A 63 -4.61 2.08 3.85
CA LEU A 63 -4.62 0.65 4.20
C LEU A 63 -3.72 0.35 5.41
N LEU A 64 -2.51 0.90 5.44
CA LEU A 64 -1.57 0.69 6.56
C LEU A 64 -2.07 1.30 7.87
N ASN A 65 -2.96 2.28 7.81
CA ASN A 65 -3.60 2.91 8.96
C ASN A 65 -4.88 2.21 9.43
N GLU A 66 -5.40 1.21 8.69
CA GLU A 66 -6.53 0.42 9.16
C GLU A 66 -6.17 -0.22 10.52
N PRO A 67 -7.02 -0.11 11.56
CA PRO A 67 -6.65 -0.49 12.94
C PRO A 67 -6.14 -1.92 13.11
N GLU A 68 -6.57 -2.82 12.23
CA GLU A 68 -6.28 -4.25 12.24
C GLU A 68 -4.96 -4.57 11.53
N ILE A 69 -4.43 -3.64 10.73
CA ILE A 69 -3.10 -3.72 10.11
C ILE A 69 -2.11 -2.91 10.93
N LYS A 70 -2.46 -1.66 11.28
CA LYS A 70 -1.59 -0.69 11.96
C LYS A 70 -0.99 -1.22 13.25
N ARG A 71 -1.80 -1.93 14.06
CA ARG A 71 -1.38 -2.50 15.36
C ARG A 71 -0.18 -3.46 15.26
N TYR A 72 0.07 -4.02 14.08
CA TYR A 72 1.21 -4.91 13.85
C TYR A 72 2.44 -4.16 13.34
N LEU A 73 2.30 -2.90 12.93
CA LEU A 73 3.34 -2.12 12.27
C LEU A 73 3.91 -1.03 13.19
N LEU A 74 3.03 -0.26 13.82
CA LEU A 74 3.37 0.91 14.63
C LEU A 74 2.75 0.80 16.02
N ASN A 75 3.22 1.65 16.96
CA ASN A 75 2.60 1.77 18.27
C ASN A 75 1.22 2.45 18.17
N ASP A 76 0.33 2.21 19.15
CA ASP A 76 -1.07 2.67 19.08
C ASP A 76 -1.24 4.18 18.84
N SER A 77 -0.34 5.01 19.39
CA SER A 77 -0.33 6.46 19.24
C SER A 77 0.17 6.97 17.89
N GLU A 78 0.81 6.11 17.10
CA GLU A 78 1.43 6.47 15.83
C GLU A 78 0.51 6.14 14.64
N ARG A 79 0.76 6.78 13.50
CA ARG A 79 0.08 6.54 12.23
C ARG A 79 1.04 6.81 11.08
N PHE A 80 0.79 6.17 9.94
CA PHE A 80 1.44 6.52 8.69
C PHE A 80 0.87 7.85 8.19
N ASP A 81 1.72 8.84 7.95
CA ASP A 81 1.27 10.17 7.53
C ASP A 81 1.19 10.31 6.01
N GLU A 82 0.39 11.26 5.54
CA GLU A 82 0.30 11.59 4.12
C GLU A 82 1.48 12.47 3.66
N ASP A 83 2.15 13.18 4.57
CA ASP A 83 3.42 13.82 4.27
C ASP A 83 4.49 12.77 3.98
N PHE A 84 5.12 12.86 2.81
CA PHE A 84 6.04 11.84 2.34
C PHE A 84 7.31 11.72 3.18
N ALA A 85 7.80 12.82 3.76
CA ALA A 85 8.98 12.80 4.62
C ALA A 85 8.67 12.12 5.97
N ILE A 86 7.47 12.33 6.52
CA ILE A 86 6.99 11.61 7.71
C ILE A 86 6.77 10.13 7.37
N LEU A 87 6.10 9.83 6.26
CA LEU A 87 5.88 8.46 5.79
C LEU A 87 7.19 7.69 5.66
N CYS A 88 8.22 8.29 5.06
CA CYS A 88 9.56 7.71 4.97
C CYS A 88 10.11 7.32 6.35
N ARG A 89 9.93 8.17 7.36
CA ARG A 89 10.35 7.84 8.74
C ARG A 89 9.57 6.66 9.30
N ASN A 90 8.25 6.60 9.07
CA ASN A 90 7.45 5.44 9.50
C ASN A 90 7.90 4.13 8.83
N LEU A 91 8.21 4.17 7.53
CA LEU A 91 8.73 3.01 6.80
C LEU A 91 10.09 2.56 7.34
N VAL A 92 10.98 3.49 7.69
CA VAL A 92 12.27 3.17 8.33
C VAL A 92 12.07 2.52 9.69
N GLU A 93 11.13 3.01 10.52
CA GLU A 93 10.82 2.39 11.80
C GLU A 93 10.29 0.95 11.65
N VAL A 94 9.40 0.70 10.68
CA VAL A 94 8.93 -0.65 10.36
C VAL A 94 10.08 -1.55 9.89
N ALA A 95 10.99 -1.03 9.06
CA ALA A 95 12.10 -1.80 8.50
C ALA A 95 13.15 -2.26 9.53
N LYS A 96 13.12 -1.71 10.75
CA LYS A 96 13.96 -2.21 11.86
C LYS A 96 13.56 -3.60 12.34
N ASP A 97 12.33 -4.03 12.03
CA ASP A 97 11.79 -5.34 12.38
C ASP A 97 11.39 -6.10 11.10
N ILE A 98 12.07 -7.22 10.86
CA ILE A 98 11.89 -8.00 9.62
C ILE A 98 10.48 -8.60 9.51
N ASP A 99 9.86 -8.99 10.61
CA ASP A 99 8.54 -9.61 10.59
C ASP A 99 7.47 -8.57 10.24
N LYS A 100 7.61 -7.36 10.78
CA LYS A 100 6.75 -6.22 10.41
C LYS A 100 6.92 -5.84 8.94
N LEU A 101 8.17 -5.80 8.46
CA LEU A 101 8.46 -5.48 7.06
C LEU A 101 7.88 -6.52 6.10
N LEU A 102 8.04 -7.81 6.40
CA LEU A 102 7.47 -8.90 5.60
C LEU A 102 5.94 -8.91 5.66
N PHE A 103 5.35 -8.62 6.82
CA PHE A 103 3.91 -8.46 6.96
C PHE A 103 3.38 -7.30 6.09
N MET A 104 4.00 -6.13 6.17
CA MET A 104 3.66 -4.98 5.33
C MET A 104 3.77 -5.32 3.84
N LYS A 105 4.86 -5.98 3.43
CA LYS A 105 5.06 -6.44 2.04
C LYS A 105 3.90 -7.30 1.57
N ARG A 106 3.49 -8.29 2.35
CA ARG A 106 2.40 -9.21 1.98
C ARG A 106 1.05 -8.53 1.86
N ILE A 107 0.74 -7.59 2.77
CA ILE A 107 -0.54 -6.85 2.76
C ILE A 107 -0.62 -5.93 1.54
N ILE A 108 0.43 -5.15 1.29
CA ILE A 108 0.47 -4.26 0.13
C ILE A 108 0.48 -5.05 -1.18
N GLU A 109 1.24 -6.13 -1.27
CA GLU A 109 1.26 -7.00 -2.45
C GLU A 109 -0.15 -7.55 -2.76
N ARG A 110 -0.86 -8.03 -1.74
CA ARG A 110 -2.23 -8.53 -1.89
C ARG A 110 -3.18 -7.44 -2.40
N ALA A 111 -3.13 -6.24 -1.82
CA ALA A 111 -3.93 -5.11 -2.23
C ALA A 111 -3.63 -4.66 -3.67
N LEU A 112 -2.36 -4.56 -4.06
CA LEU A 112 -1.94 -4.22 -5.41
C LEU A 112 -2.36 -5.27 -6.43
N ILE A 113 -2.28 -6.56 -6.10
CA ILE A 113 -2.76 -7.65 -6.96
C ILE A 113 -4.26 -7.52 -7.20
N TYR A 114 -5.06 -7.29 -6.15
CA TYR A 114 -6.51 -7.10 -6.29
C TYR A 114 -6.84 -5.85 -7.11
N ALA A 115 -6.16 -4.71 -6.85
CA ALA A 115 -6.34 -3.50 -7.62
C ALA A 115 -5.99 -3.73 -9.10
N LEU A 116 -4.90 -4.43 -9.39
CA LEU A 116 -4.45 -4.74 -10.75
C LEU A 116 -5.46 -5.63 -11.48
N TYR A 117 -5.98 -6.68 -10.84
CA TYR A 117 -6.99 -7.53 -11.46
C TYR A 117 -8.31 -6.79 -11.70
N HIS A 118 -8.70 -5.91 -10.77
CA HIS A 118 -9.89 -5.09 -10.94
C HIS A 118 -9.70 -4.11 -12.11
N ALA A 119 -8.54 -3.46 -12.23
CA ALA A 119 -8.23 -2.54 -13.32
C ALA A 119 -8.29 -3.18 -14.72
N LYS A 120 -8.03 -4.49 -14.83
CA LYS A 120 -8.10 -5.23 -16.11
C LYS A 120 -9.52 -5.56 -16.55
N ILE A 121 -10.47 -5.62 -15.61
CA ILE A 121 -11.84 -6.09 -15.89
C ILE A 121 -12.80 -4.91 -16.02
N GLY A 122 -12.56 -3.82 -15.28
CA GLY A 122 -13.42 -2.64 -15.27
C GLY A 122 -13.10 -1.66 -16.37
#